data_AF-A0A537EQJ8-F1
#
_entry.id   AF-A0A537EQJ8-F1
#
_cell.length_a   1.000
_cell.length_b   1.000
_cell.length_c   1.000
_cell.angle_alpha   90.00
_cell.angle_beta   90.00
_cell.angle_gamma   90.00
#
_symmetry.space_group_name_H-M   'P 1'
#
loop_
_entity.id
_entity.type
_entity.pdbx_description
1 polymer ?
#
loop_
_entity_poly.entity_id
_entity_poly.type
_entity_poly.pdbx_seq_one_letter_code
_entity_poly.pdbx_strand_id
1 'polypeptide(L)'
;MSATSHPDLELGRAFALSLSSKDFPAIERLLHPNLTFWALTPGRARYLWESHKPDLVVSEILKNWFEETDHIESLLKLDLDRVGDRNRVAYRFSVTNSDGKFEIEQQAYFSVTEGRISWMSLVCSGFRPV
;
A
#
# COMPACT_ATOMS: atom_id res chain seq x y z
N MET A 1 14.57 -25.63 -5.39
CA MET A 1 13.11 -25.43 -5.53
C MET A 1 12.92 -24.14 -6.31
N SER A 2 12.47 -24.24 -7.57
CA SER A 2 12.30 -23.07 -8.42
C SER A 2 11.18 -22.19 -7.83
N ALA A 3 11.45 -20.92 -7.59
CA ALA A 3 10.43 -19.98 -7.13
C ALA A 3 9.39 -19.87 -8.24
N THR A 4 8.21 -20.48 -8.03
CA THR A 4 7.07 -20.27 -8.90
C THR A 4 6.71 -18.80 -8.77
N SER A 5 7.03 -18.00 -9.78
CA SER A 5 6.57 -16.63 -9.85
C SER A 5 5.04 -16.68 -9.86
N HIS A 6 4.43 -16.05 -8.87
CA HIS A 6 2.98 -15.86 -8.84
C HIS A 6 2.75 -14.46 -9.42
N PRO A 7 2.30 -14.33 -10.68
CA PRO A 7 2.15 -13.04 -11.34
C PRO A 7 1.32 -12.05 -10.50
N ASP A 8 0.34 -12.57 -9.78
CA ASP A 8 -0.52 -11.81 -8.88
C ASP A 8 0.23 -11.22 -7.68
N LEU A 9 1.22 -11.93 -7.11
CA LEU A 9 2.03 -11.40 -5.99
C LEU A 9 2.86 -10.21 -6.43
N GLU A 10 3.33 -10.21 -7.69
CA GLU A 10 4.14 -9.12 -8.22
C GLU A 10 3.34 -7.81 -8.35
N LEU A 11 2.01 -7.85 -8.41
CA LEU A 11 1.19 -6.63 -8.30
C LEU A 11 1.27 -6.00 -6.91
N GLY A 12 1.41 -6.80 -5.85
CA GLY A 12 1.66 -6.29 -4.50
C GLY A 12 3.02 -5.60 -4.41
N ARG A 13 4.07 -6.18 -5.02
CA ARG A 13 5.39 -5.54 -5.15
C ARG A 13 5.30 -4.24 -5.94
N ALA A 14 4.63 -4.25 -7.09
CA ALA A 14 4.46 -3.07 -7.92
C ALA A 14 3.74 -1.94 -7.17
N PHE A 15 2.73 -2.28 -6.36
CA PHE A 15 2.03 -1.32 -5.50
C PHE A 15 2.97 -0.71 -4.46
N ALA A 16 3.71 -1.53 -3.72
CA ALA A 16 4.66 -1.07 -2.70
C ALA A 16 5.77 -0.18 -3.28
N LEU A 17 6.33 -0.57 -4.44
CA LEU A 17 7.37 0.19 -5.12
C LEU A 17 6.84 1.53 -5.66
N SER A 18 5.68 1.52 -6.31
CA SER A 18 5.05 2.75 -6.82
C SER A 18 4.73 3.71 -5.66
N LEU A 19 4.26 3.19 -4.53
CA LEU A 19 4.02 4.01 -3.34
C LEU A 19 5.31 4.56 -2.73
N SER A 20 6.40 3.78 -2.73
CA SER A 20 7.69 4.24 -2.22
C SER A 20 8.25 5.46 -2.96
N SER A 21 7.89 5.62 -4.24
CA SER A 21 8.25 6.78 -5.07
C SER A 21 7.10 7.76 -5.28
N LYS A 22 5.98 7.60 -4.56
CA LYS A 22 4.72 8.35 -4.75
C LYS A 22 4.25 8.42 -6.22
N ASP A 23 4.50 7.38 -7.02
CA ASP A 23 3.98 7.27 -8.39
C ASP A 23 2.50 6.87 -8.35
N PHE A 24 1.67 7.83 -7.97
CA PHE A 24 0.23 7.65 -7.87
C PHE A 24 -0.44 7.24 -9.20
N PRO A 25 -0.04 7.78 -10.37
CA PRO A 25 -0.54 7.28 -11.65
C PRO A 25 -0.21 5.80 -11.88
N ALA A 26 0.97 5.31 -11.47
CA ALA A 26 1.27 3.88 -11.53
C ALA A 26 0.38 3.07 -10.60
N ILE A 27 0.13 3.56 -9.37
CA ILE A 27 -0.79 2.91 -8.44
C ILE A 27 -2.19 2.80 -9.05
N GLU A 28 -2.74 3.88 -9.61
CA GLU A 28 -4.08 3.85 -10.25
C GLU A 28 -4.17 2.79 -11.35
N ARG A 29 -3.12 2.63 -12.17
CA ARG A 29 -3.07 1.60 -13.23
C ARG A 29 -3.07 0.17 -12.70
N LEU A 30 -2.59 -0.06 -11.46
CA LEU A 30 -2.62 -1.37 -10.81
C LEU A 30 -4.00 -1.73 -10.25
N LEU A 31 -4.85 -0.73 -10.00
CA LEU A 31 -6.15 -0.92 -9.37
C LEU A 31 -7.23 -1.20 -10.42
N HIS A 32 -8.08 -2.18 -10.13
CA HIS A 32 -9.21 -2.53 -10.98
C HIS A 32 -10.28 -1.43 -10.94
N PRO A 33 -10.99 -1.12 -12.05
CA PRO A 33 -12.06 -0.11 -12.04
C PRO A 33 -13.20 -0.41 -11.06
N ASN A 34 -13.47 -1.69 -10.80
CA ASN A 34 -14.45 -2.17 -9.81
C ASN A 34 -13.78 -2.64 -8.50
N LEU A 35 -12.80 -1.87 -8.02
CA LEU A 35 -12.05 -2.14 -6.78
C LEU A 35 -12.97 -2.12 -5.55
N THR A 36 -12.60 -2.88 -4.52
CA THR A 36 -12.99 -2.61 -3.13
C THR A 36 -11.76 -2.45 -2.27
N PHE A 37 -11.56 -1.26 -1.69
CA PHE A 37 -10.38 -0.91 -0.93
C PHE A 37 -10.75 -0.50 0.49
N TRP A 38 -10.14 -1.14 1.48
CA TRP A 38 -10.21 -0.74 2.89
C TRP A 38 -8.83 -0.43 3.43
N ALA A 39 -8.73 0.67 4.15
CA ALA A 39 -7.50 1.10 4.80
C ALA A 39 -7.75 1.41 6.27
N LEU A 40 -6.81 1.02 7.13
CA LEU A 40 -6.87 1.26 8.57
C LEU A 40 -5.58 1.94 9.05
N THR A 41 -5.71 3.02 9.81
CA THR A 41 -4.62 3.57 10.64
C THR A 41 -5.04 3.56 12.11
N PRO A 42 -4.56 2.61 12.92
CA PRO A 42 -4.89 2.54 14.34
C PRO A 42 -4.52 3.84 15.07
N GLY A 43 -5.37 4.25 16.02
CA GLY A 43 -5.10 5.40 16.90
C GLY A 43 -5.36 6.79 16.32
N ARG A 44 -5.95 6.90 15.11
CA ARG A 44 -6.41 8.18 14.55
C ARG A 44 -7.92 8.37 14.72
N ALA A 45 -8.38 9.63 14.77
CA ALA A 45 -9.80 9.99 14.90
C ALA A 45 -10.66 9.44 13.73
N ARG A 46 -10.12 9.49 12.51
CA ARG A 46 -10.59 8.68 11.37
C ARG A 46 -9.65 7.49 11.22
N TYR A 47 -10.08 6.33 11.70
CA TYR A 47 -9.28 5.12 11.69
C TYR A 47 -9.50 4.29 10.42
N LEU A 48 -10.75 4.17 9.94
CA LEU A 48 -11.13 3.36 8.78
C LEU A 48 -11.40 4.24 7.55
N TRP A 49 -10.88 3.81 6.41
CA TRP A 49 -11.03 4.40 5.09
C TRP A 49 -11.60 3.35 4.15
N GLU A 50 -12.48 3.76 3.23
CA GLU A 50 -13.06 2.91 2.22
C GLU A 50 -13.13 3.65 0.88
N SER A 51 -12.84 2.96 -0.21
CA SER A 51 -13.07 3.47 -1.55
C SER A 51 -13.32 2.31 -2.53
N HIS A 52 -14.14 2.59 -3.54
CA HIS A 52 -14.42 1.67 -4.65
C HIS A 52 -13.93 2.20 -6.00
N LYS A 53 -13.12 3.25 -6.00
CA LYS A 53 -12.60 3.86 -7.23
C LYS A 53 -11.08 4.11 -7.12
N PRO A 54 -10.28 3.73 -8.13
CA PRO A 54 -8.83 3.93 -8.12
C PRO A 54 -8.38 5.36 -7.82
N ASP A 55 -8.99 6.35 -8.46
CA ASP A 55 -8.68 7.78 -8.30
C ASP A 55 -8.96 8.28 -6.88
N LEU A 56 -10.04 7.79 -6.25
CA LEU A 56 -10.36 8.13 -4.87
C LEU A 56 -9.45 7.44 -3.86
N VAL A 57 -8.97 6.22 -4.14
CA VAL A 57 -7.92 5.59 -3.29
C VAL A 57 -6.67 6.46 -3.25
N VAL A 58 -6.22 6.95 -4.40
CA VAL A 58 -5.07 7.84 -4.46
C VAL A 58 -5.36 9.18 -3.78
N SER A 59 -6.42 9.87 -4.18
CA SER A 59 -6.65 11.25 -3.79
C SER A 59 -7.15 11.41 -2.35
N GLU A 60 -7.96 10.46 -1.86
CA GLU A 60 -8.58 10.57 -0.53
C GLU A 60 -7.91 9.70 0.54
N ILE A 61 -7.13 8.69 0.18
CA ILE A 61 -6.49 7.80 1.16
C ILE A 61 -4.97 7.97 1.12
N LEU A 62 -4.33 7.63 0.00
CA LEU A 62 -2.87 7.56 -0.06
C LEU A 62 -2.20 8.94 0.06
N LYS A 63 -2.75 9.97 -0.59
CA LYS A 63 -2.26 11.35 -0.43
C LYS A 63 -2.52 11.96 0.95
N ASN A 64 -3.51 11.46 1.69
CA ASN A 64 -3.74 11.84 3.09
C ASN A 64 -2.83 11.09 4.08
N TRP A 65 -2.26 9.95 3.67
CA TRP A 65 -1.28 9.21 4.47
C TRP A 65 0.14 9.65 4.23
N PHE A 66 0.47 10.01 2.99
CA PHE A 66 1.76 10.51 2.58
C PHE A 66 1.55 11.87 1.92
N GLU A 67 1.42 12.89 2.75
CA GLU A 67 1.23 14.26 2.32
C GLU A 67 2.43 14.72 1.49
N GLU A 68 2.29 15.79 0.71
CA GLU A 68 3.38 16.28 -0.15
C GLU A 68 4.68 16.52 0.63
N THR A 69 4.56 16.99 1.87
CA THR A 69 5.66 17.27 2.80
C THR A 69 6.31 16.04 3.43
N ASP A 70 5.72 14.85 3.29
CA ASP A 70 6.32 13.60 3.78
C ASP A 70 7.29 13.04 2.74
N HIS A 71 8.57 12.90 3.07
CA HIS A 71 9.58 12.36 2.18
C HIS A 71 9.81 10.88 2.46
N ILE A 72 9.41 10.01 1.54
CA ILE A 72 9.75 8.58 1.60
C ILE A 72 11.20 8.44 1.12
N GLU A 73 12.12 8.23 2.06
CA GLU A 73 13.56 8.17 1.79
C GLU A 73 13.96 6.83 1.17
N SER A 74 13.36 5.73 1.64
CA SER A 74 13.69 4.39 1.16
C SER A 74 12.66 3.34 1.55
N LEU A 75 12.60 2.29 0.74
CA LEU A 75 11.94 1.02 1.06
C LEU A 75 12.91 0.13 1.85
N LEU A 76 12.69 0.02 3.16
CA LEU A 76 13.53 -0.73 4.10
C LEU A 76 13.29 -2.23 4.03
N LYS A 77 12.04 -2.64 3.80
CA LYS A 77 11.64 -4.05 3.75
C LYS A 77 10.46 -4.22 2.81
N LEU A 78 10.46 -5.30 2.04
CA LEU A 78 9.34 -5.75 1.23
C LEU A 78 9.25 -7.27 1.30
N ASP A 79 8.06 -7.76 1.60
CA ASP A 79 7.76 -9.18 1.77
C ASP A 79 6.45 -9.51 1.03
N LEU A 80 6.48 -10.59 0.25
CA LEU A 80 5.33 -11.10 -0.49
C LEU A 80 5.05 -12.51 -0.02
N ASP A 81 3.78 -12.83 0.17
CA ASP A 81 3.38 -14.16 0.59
C ASP A 81 1.95 -14.48 0.14
N ARG A 82 1.53 -15.73 0.31
CA ARG A 82 0.13 -16.15 0.18
C ARG A 82 -0.37 -16.73 1.48
N VAL A 83 -1.57 -16.31 1.87
CA VAL A 83 -2.32 -16.92 2.96
C VAL A 83 -3.52 -17.63 2.34
N GLY A 84 -3.35 -18.93 2.06
CA GLY A 84 -4.35 -19.71 1.34
C GLY A 84 -4.64 -19.15 -0.05
N ASP A 85 -5.86 -18.65 -0.26
CA ASP A 85 -6.32 -18.04 -1.51
C ASP A 85 -6.09 -16.51 -1.57
N ARG A 86 -5.52 -15.90 -0.54
CA ARG A 86 -5.23 -14.46 -0.49
C ARG A 86 -3.77 -14.17 -0.77
N ASN A 87 -3.52 -13.13 -1.58
CA ASN A 87 -2.18 -12.57 -1.73
C ASN A 87 -1.92 -11.62 -0.56
N ARG A 88 -0.68 -11.58 -0.08
CA ARG A 88 -0.21 -10.67 0.97
C ARG A 88 0.99 -9.90 0.47
N VAL A 89 1.01 -8.61 0.75
CA VAL A 89 2.21 -7.78 0.69
C VAL A 89 2.39 -7.06 2.02
N ALA A 90 3.63 -7.01 2.52
CA ALA A 90 4.02 -6.14 3.61
C ALA A 90 5.28 -5.36 3.25
N TYR A 91 5.31 -4.08 3.56
CA TYR A 91 6.45 -3.23 3.28
C TYR A 91 6.66 -2.18 4.36
N ARG A 92 7.91 -1.73 4.47
CA ARG A 92 8.32 -0.71 5.42
C ARG A 92 9.11 0.39 4.75
N PHE A 93 8.76 1.63 5.06
CA PHE A 93 9.44 2.83 4.58
C PHE A 93 10.21 3.52 5.70
N SER A 94 11.33 4.14 5.36
CA SER A 94 11.90 5.26 6.11
C SER A 94 11.28 6.54 5.58
N VAL A 95 10.77 7.39 6.46
CA VAL A 95 10.10 8.64 6.09
C VAL A 95 10.65 9.80 6.92
N THR A 96 10.84 10.97 6.30
CA THR A 96 11.19 12.21 6.98
C THR A 96 10.10 13.25 6.74
N ASN A 97 9.74 14.02 7.75
CA ASN A 97 8.92 15.23 7.59
C ASN A 97 9.35 16.30 8.62
N SER A 98 8.55 17.36 8.79
CA SER A 98 8.87 18.46 9.73
C SER A 98 9.01 18.02 11.19
N ASP A 99 8.39 16.90 11.56
CA ASP A 99 8.37 16.40 12.94
C ASP A 99 9.53 15.44 13.23
N GLY A 100 10.31 15.07 12.21
CA GLY A 100 11.51 14.25 12.34
C GLY A 100 11.55 13.05 11.39
N LYS A 101 12.18 11.97 11.86
CA LYS A 101 12.36 10.73 11.11
C LYS A 101 11.48 9.63 11.69
N PHE A 102 10.90 8.83 10.80
CA PHE A 102 9.95 7.79 11.14
C PHE A 102 10.16 6.54 10.30
N GLU A 103 9.71 5.42 10.85
CA GLU A 103 9.37 4.22 10.09
C GLU A 103 7.85 4.10 9.95
N ILE A 104 7.40 3.63 8.79
CA ILE A 104 6.00 3.29 8.54
C ILE A 104 5.96 1.89 7.95
N GLU A 105 5.19 0.99 8.57
CA GLU A 105 4.91 -0.34 8.02
C GLU A 105 3.46 -0.42 7.57
N GLN A 106 3.27 -0.99 6.39
CA GLN A 106 1.95 -1.32 5.88
C GLN A 106 1.90 -2.80 5.52
N GLN A 107 0.77 -3.43 5.84
CA GLN A 107 0.49 -4.80 5.46
C GLN A 107 -0.89 -4.87 4.81
N ALA A 108 -0.96 -5.50 3.65
CA ALA A 108 -2.18 -5.65 2.88
C ALA A 108 -2.42 -7.10 2.48
N TYR A 109 -3.69 -7.50 2.51
CA TYR A 109 -4.19 -8.64 1.76
C TYR A 109 -4.89 -8.14 0.51
N PHE A 110 -4.75 -8.84 -0.60
CA PHE A 110 -5.36 -8.43 -1.86
C PHE A 110 -5.75 -9.61 -2.76
N SER A 111 -6.65 -9.33 -3.69
CA SER A 111 -7.07 -10.24 -4.75
C SER A 111 -6.89 -9.57 -6.11
N VAL A 112 -6.72 -10.39 -7.15
CA VAL A 112 -6.45 -9.94 -8.51
C VAL A 112 -7.55 -10.42 -9.43
N THR A 113 -7.96 -9.57 -10.36
CA THR A 113 -8.91 -9.88 -11.42
C THR A 113 -8.45 -9.16 -12.68
N GLU A 114 -8.36 -9.88 -13.80
CA GLU A 114 -7.87 -9.33 -15.08
C GLU A 114 -6.50 -8.62 -14.97
N GLY A 115 -5.59 -9.16 -14.15
CA GLY A 115 -4.25 -8.60 -13.95
C GLY A 115 -4.22 -7.28 -13.19
N ARG A 116 -5.30 -6.91 -12.49
CA ARG A 116 -5.38 -5.72 -11.63
C ARG A 116 -5.88 -6.08 -10.23
N ILE A 117 -5.50 -5.28 -9.24
CA ILE A 117 -5.95 -5.43 -7.85
C ILE A 117 -7.43 -5.06 -7.76
N SER A 118 -8.28 -6.06 -7.54
CA SER A 118 -9.75 -5.89 -7.45
C SER A 118 -10.27 -5.75 -6.03
N TRP A 119 -9.46 -6.18 -5.06
CA TRP A 119 -9.79 -6.08 -3.65
C TRP A 119 -8.51 -5.88 -2.85
N MET A 120 -8.51 -4.97 -1.87
CA MET A 120 -7.39 -4.79 -0.95
C MET A 120 -7.88 -4.35 0.43
N SER A 121 -7.36 -5.00 1.48
CA SER A 121 -7.48 -4.55 2.86
C SER A 121 -6.09 -4.31 3.45
N LEU A 122 -5.80 -3.05 3.80
CA LEU A 122 -4.48 -2.58 4.16
C LEU A 122 -4.48 -1.93 5.55
N VAL A 123 -3.56 -2.33 6.41
CA VAL A 123 -3.33 -1.73 7.73
C VAL A 123 -1.99 -1.00 7.73
N CYS A 124 -2.00 0.24 8.21
CA CYS A 124 -0.83 1.11 8.34
C CYS A 124 -0.48 1.29 9.82
N SER A 125 0.79 1.14 10.21
CA SER A 125 1.26 1.41 11.58
C SER A 125 1.13 2.88 12.00
N GLY A 126 0.98 3.78 11.03
CA GLY A 126 1.26 5.20 11.18
C GLY A 126 2.76 5.47 11.37
N PHE A 127 3.11 6.75 11.49
CA PHE A 127 4.47 7.24 11.70
C PHE A 127 5.01 6.79 13.06
N ARG A 128 6.02 5.90 13.08
CA ARG A 128 6.69 5.42 14.29
C ARG A 128 8.05 6.11 14.42
N PRO A 129 8.31 6.91 15.48
CA PRO A 129 9.57 7.63 15.62
C PRO A 129 10.78 6.68 15.67
N VAL A 130 11.91 7.11 15.11
CA VAL A 130 13.20 6.40 15.14
C VAL A 130 14.35 7.28 15.62
#